data_AF-A0A2S0N6I1-F1
#
_entry.id   AF-A0A2S0N6I1-F1
#
_cell.length_a   1.000
_cell.length_b   1.000
_cell.length_c   1.000
_cell.angle_alpha   90.00
_cell.angle_beta   90.00
_cell.angle_gamma   90.00
#
_symmetry.space_group_name_H-M   'P 1'
#
loop_
_entity.id
_entity.type
_entity.pdbx_description
1 polymer ?
#
loop_
_entity_poly.entity_id
_entity_poly.type
_entity_poly.pdbx_seq_one_letter_code
_entity_poly.pdbx_strand_id
1 'polypeptide(L)' 'MDGLQLLQYRQQDATFTGIEGRVRQSLTRKLGVTLFGDTVRARLAGGGLLPRISASCAGVRLDASLGA' A
#
# COMPACT_ATOMS: atom_id res chain seq x y z
N MET A 1 -34.08 -2.96 -37.63
CA MET A 1 -34.30 -3.49 -36.26
C MET A 1 -32.93 -3.75 -35.69
N ASP A 2 -32.37 -2.73 -35.06
CA ASP A 2 -31.01 -2.72 -34.53
C ASP A 2 -30.91 -3.67 -33.33
N GLY A 3 -30.08 -4.70 -33.46
CA GLY A 3 -29.88 -5.72 -32.43
C GLY A 3 -29.19 -5.12 -31.21
N LEU A 4 -29.75 -5.36 -30.02
CA LEU A 4 -29.15 -4.93 -28.76
C LEU A 4 -27.80 -5.62 -28.57
N GLN A 5 -26.73 -4.86 -28.36
CA GLN A 5 -25.44 -5.40 -27.97
C GLN A 5 -25.47 -5.79 -26.49
N LEU A 6 -25.50 -7.08 -26.21
CA LEU A 6 -25.34 -7.61 -24.85
C LEU A 6 -23.89 -7.44 -24.38
N LEU A 7 -23.63 -6.38 -23.62
CA LEU A 7 -22.37 -6.24 -22.89
C LEU A 7 -22.45 -7.05 -21.59
N GLN A 8 -21.76 -8.19 -21.55
CA GLN A 8 -21.55 -8.93 -20.31
C GLN A 8 -20.38 -8.32 -19.54
N TYR A 9 -20.67 -7.67 -18.43
CA TYR A 9 -19.65 -7.25 -17.47
C TYR A 9 -19.30 -8.43 -16.56
N ARG A 10 -18.08 -8.94 -16.69
CA ARG A 10 -17.54 -9.94 -15.77
C ARG A 10 -16.49 -9.26 -14.89
N GLN A 11 -16.81 -9.15 -13.61
CA GLN A 11 -15.88 -8.66 -12.59
C GLN A 11 -15.39 -9.86 -11.79
N GLN A 12 -14.08 -9.97 -11.61
CA GLN A 12 -13.47 -11.05 -10.84
C GLN A 12 -13.13 -10.55 -9.45
N ASP A 13 -13.47 -11.34 -8.43
CA ASP A 13 -13.14 -11.01 -7.05
C ASP A 13 -11.63 -11.06 -6.81
N ALA A 14 -11.15 -10.21 -5.90
CA ALA A 14 -9.75 -10.15 -5.50
C ALA A 14 -9.62 -10.03 -3.98
N THR A 15 -8.66 -10.75 -3.41
CA THR A 15 -8.28 -10.65 -2.00
C THR A 15 -6.99 -9.86 -1.89
N PHE A 16 -6.99 -8.84 -1.05
CA PHE A 16 -5.82 -8.02 -0.73
C PHE A 16 -5.30 -8.41 0.64
N THR A 17 -3.99 -8.58 0.74
CA THR A 17 -3.30 -8.89 2.00
C THR A 17 -2.05 -8.03 2.06
N GLY A 18 -1.89 -7.28 3.14
CA GLY A 18 -0.77 -6.37 3.30
C GLY A 18 -0.40 -6.20 4.76
N ILE A 19 0.76 -5.59 4.95
CA ILE A 19 1.27 -5.17 6.25
C ILE A 19 1.81 -3.75 6.12
N GLU A 20 1.51 -2.93 7.11
CA GLU A 20 2.08 -1.60 7.29
C GLU A 20 2.75 -1.54 8.67
N GLY A 21 3.91 -0.92 8.74
CA GLY A 21 4.66 -0.78 9.97
C GLY A 21 5.36 0.56 10.09
N ARG A 22 5.48 1.04 11.32
CA ARG A 22 6.26 2.23 11.66
C ARG A 22 6.89 2.08 13.03
N VAL A 23 8.18 2.40 13.12
CA VAL A 23 8.93 2.42 14.38
C VAL A 23 9.59 3.78 14.51
N ARG A 24 9.37 4.46 15.63
CA ARG A 24 10.00 5.75 15.96
C ARG A 24 10.89 5.58 17.17
N GLN A 25 12.12 6.09 17.08
CA GLN A 25 13.07 6.14 18.17
C GLN A 25 13.48 7.60 18.41
N SER A 26 13.46 8.02 19.67
CA SER A 26 14.09 9.28 20.10
C SER A 26 15.57 9.03 20.32
N LEU A 27 16.43 9.74 19.57
CA LEU A 27 17.88 9.67 19.75
C LEU A 27 18.33 10.65 20.84
N THR A 28 17.67 11.80 20.93
CA THR A 28 17.95 12.86 21.92
C THR A 28 16.66 13.63 22.15
N ARG A 29 16.58 14.46 23.21
CA ARG A 29 15.42 15.34 23.48
C ARG A 29 14.97 16.20 22.29
N LYS A 30 15.87 16.46 21.34
CA LYS A 30 15.63 17.31 20.16
C LYS A 30 15.68 16.57 18.83
N LEU A 31 16.00 15.27 18.80
CA LEU A 31 16.24 14.52 17.57
C LEU A 31 15.54 13.16 17.62
N GLY A 32 14.74 12.86 16.60
CA GLY A 32 14.08 11.56 16.42
C GLY A 32 14.30 10.99 15.04
N VAL A 33 14.26 9.66 14.94
CA VAL A 33 14.24 8.93 13.68
C VAL A 33 12.99 8.06 13.61
N THR A 34 12.47 7.87 12.41
CA THR A 34 11.36 6.95 12.15
C THR A 34 11.65 6.12 10.92
N LEU A 35 11.51 4.81 11.05
CA LEU A 35 11.46 3.88 9.93
C LEU A 35 10.00 3.54 9.66
N PHE A 36 9.59 3.56 8.41
CA PHE A 36 8.24 3.17 8.00
C PHE A 36 8.27 2.39 6.69
N GLY A 37 7.23 1.59 6.48
CA GLY A 37 7.03 0.94 5.21
C GLY A 37 5.73 0.15 5.16
N ASP A 38 5.33 -0.17 3.93
CA ASP A 38 4.16 -0.96 3.62
C ASP A 38 4.43 -1.89 2.44
N THR A 39 3.72 -3.01 2.43
CA THR A 39 3.68 -3.92 1.30
C THR A 39 2.30 -4.52 1.18
N VAL A 40 1.80 -4.59 -0.05
CA VAL A 40 0.50 -5.14 -0.38
C VAL A 40 0.66 -6.18 -1.47
N ARG A 41 -0.03 -7.30 -1.30
CA ARG A 41 -0.21 -8.32 -2.32
C ARG A 41 -1.69 -8.51 -2.56
N ALA A 42 -2.05 -8.75 -3.81
CA ALA A 42 -3.43 -9.04 -4.16
C ALA A 42 -3.50 -10.23 -5.11
N ARG A 43 -4.49 -11.08 -4.88
CA ARG A 43 -4.75 -12.27 -5.69
C ARG A 43 -6.20 -12.27 -6.16
N LEU A 44 -6.39 -12.58 -7.43
CA LEU A 44 -7.70 -12.86 -8.01
C LEU A 44 -8.22 -14.19 -7.46
N ALA A 45 -9.53 -14.30 -7.24
CA ALA A 45 -10.16 -15.52 -6.75
C ALA A 45 -9.90 -16.73 -7.65
N GLY A 46 -9.60 -16.51 -8.94
CA GLY A 46 -9.18 -17.55 -9.89
C GLY A 46 -7.71 -17.96 -9.81
N GLY A 47 -6.95 -17.51 -8.80
CA GLY A 47 -5.59 -17.99 -8.52
C GLY A 47 -4.44 -17.18 -9.13
N GLY A 48 -4.72 -16.05 -9.80
CA GLY A 48 -3.71 -15.16 -10.40
C GLY A 48 -3.31 -13.99 -9.50
N LEU A 49 -2.14 -13.38 -9.77
CA LEU A 49 -1.79 -12.08 -9.17
C LEU A 49 -2.61 -10.97 -9.81
N LEU A 50 -3.08 -10.01 -9.01
CA LEU A 50 -3.76 -8.83 -9.54
C LEU A 50 -2.75 -7.96 -10.32
N PRO A 51 -3.04 -7.56 -11.57
CA PRO A 51 -2.05 -6.94 -12.47
C PRO A 51 -1.60 -5.52 -12.08
N ARG A 52 -2.36 -4.82 -11.23
CA ARG A 52 -2.01 -3.48 -10.72
C ARG A 52 -2.17 -3.48 -9.20
N ILE A 53 -1.05 -3.54 -8.51
CA ILE A 53 -0.96 -3.38 -7.05
C ILE A 53 0.08 -2.30 -6.79
N SER A 54 -0.08 -1.55 -5.70
CA SER A 54 0.92 -0.58 -5.26
C SER A 54 2.28 -1.27 -5.07
N ALA A 55 3.35 -0.59 -5.48
CA ALA A 55 4.70 -1.02 -5.15
C ALA A 55 4.90 -0.98 -3.63
N SER A 56 5.75 -1.86 -3.12
CA SER A 56 6.14 -1.79 -1.70
C SER A 56 6.94 -0.52 -1.46
N CYS A 57 6.61 0.19 -0.38
CA CYS A 57 7.27 1.43 -0.01
C CYS A 57 7.99 1.25 1.32
N ALA A 58 9.19 1.82 1.45
CA ALA A 58 9.89 1.92 2.72
C ALA A 58 10.65 3.25 2.76
N GLY A 59 10.73 3.86 3.93
CA GLY A 59 11.35 5.16 4.09
C GLY A 59 11.83 5.45 5.50
N VAL A 60 12.71 6.44 5.59
CA VAL A 60 13.25 6.96 6.84
C VAL A 60 12.88 8.43 6.97
N ARG A 61 12.47 8.84 8.17
CA ARG A 61 12.22 10.25 8.52
C ARG A 61 13.09 10.67 9.68
N LEU A 62 13.69 11.85 9.57
CA LEU A 62 14.41 12.53 10.64
C LEU A 62 13.58 13.72 11.11
N ASP A 63 13.55 13.91 12.43
CA ASP A 63 12.76 14.92 13.12
C ASP A 63 13.70 15.70 14.04
N ALA A 64 13.76 17.03 13.90
CA ALA A 64 14.62 17.87 14.74
C ALA A 64 13.86 19.11 15.25
N SER A 65 13.87 19.32 16.56
CA SER A 65 13.30 20.51 17.18
C SER A 65 14.41 21.50 17.55
N LEU A 66 14.52 22.58 16.78
CA LEU A 66 15.36 23.72 17.11
C LEU A 66 14.53 24.65 18.01
N GLY A 67 15.00 24.89 19.23
CA GLY A 67 14.33 25.79 20.16
C GLY A 67 14.33 27.22 19.64
N ALA A 68 13.27 27.96 19.98
CA ALA A 68 13.17 29.40 19.77
C ALA A 68 14.12 30.17 20.71
#